data_AF-A0A4R7BMJ7-F1
#
_entry.id   AF-A0A4R7BMJ7-F1
#
_cell.length_a   1.000
_cell.length_b   1.000
_cell.length_c   1.000
_cell.angle_alpha   90.00
_cell.angle_beta   90.00
_cell.angle_gamma   90.00
#
_symmetry.space_group_name_H-M   'P 1'
#
loop_
_entity.id
_entity.type
_entity.pdbx_description
1 polymer ?
#
loop_
_entity_poly.entity_id
_entity_poly.type
_entity_poly.pdbx_seq_one_letter_code
_entity_poly.pdbx_strand_id
1 'polypeptide(L)'
;MRSGTKRPSGRGTPSASDLEQPSPPRKLKRHEKAERNRRAIVDAAAEVIGEHGYADASISRIMERAGLGHGTFYAYFESRADLFDKLLPLKGLEVLDLMRDQVAGSRDIIDLEVRGFAAFLRFVADHPWFFRLLHEGEIAAPRAYREHLDNILARFTRALKRSWDRGELPAYEEAELKTLAYVLIAARDYVYSNYINRSDDPEAAMREAVETYRKLLTCGLCGTAQTPA
;
A
#
# COMPACT_ATOMS: atom_id res chain seq x y z
N MET A 1 27.08 -51.30 -70.65
CA MET A 1 27.78 -51.94 -69.50
C MET A 1 28.10 -50.84 -68.49
N ARG A 2 27.51 -50.91 -67.27
CA ARG A 2 28.17 -51.00 -65.94
C ARG A 2 29.22 -49.89 -65.72
N SER A 3 29.24 -49.07 -64.66
CA SER A 3 28.94 -49.23 -63.22
C SER A 3 29.04 -47.80 -62.63
N GLY A 4 28.17 -47.25 -61.78
CA GLY A 4 27.81 -47.72 -60.45
C GLY A 4 28.80 -47.22 -59.40
N THR A 5 28.50 -46.13 -58.66
CA THR A 5 28.78 -46.02 -57.21
C THR A 5 27.93 -44.92 -56.56
N LYS A 6 26.99 -45.35 -55.70
CA LYS A 6 26.25 -44.53 -54.72
C LYS A 6 27.16 -44.24 -53.52
N ARG A 7 27.02 -43.06 -52.92
CA ARG A 7 27.44 -42.77 -51.53
C ARG A 7 26.26 -42.15 -50.77
N PRO A 8 25.93 -42.60 -49.54
CA PRO A 8 24.75 -42.15 -48.81
C PRO A 8 25.05 -41.16 -47.67
N SER A 9 23.96 -40.57 -47.17
CA SER A 9 23.69 -40.07 -45.82
C SER A 9 24.43 -38.82 -45.30
N GLY A 10 23.69 -37.71 -45.28
CA GLY A 10 23.71 -36.76 -44.17
C GLY A 10 22.32 -36.70 -43.53
N ARG A 11 22.11 -37.44 -42.43
CA ARG A 11 20.98 -37.20 -41.53
C ARG A 11 21.29 -35.89 -40.80
N GLY A 12 20.58 -34.82 -41.15
CA GLY A 12 20.47 -33.67 -40.27
C GLY A 12 19.64 -34.10 -39.06
N THR A 13 20.30 -34.32 -37.93
CA THR A 13 19.65 -34.34 -36.62
C THR A 13 18.91 -33.03 -36.41
N PRO A 14 17.64 -33.03 -35.95
CA PRO A 14 16.98 -31.78 -35.55
C PRO A 14 17.81 -31.16 -34.42
N SER A 15 18.20 -29.90 -34.56
CA SER A 15 18.88 -29.15 -33.51
C SER A 15 17.95 -29.05 -32.30
N ALA A 16 18.45 -29.41 -31.12
CA ALA A 16 17.73 -29.33 -29.85
C ALA A 16 17.61 -27.88 -29.29
N SER A 17 17.54 -26.88 -30.17
CA SER A 17 17.46 -25.46 -29.81
C SER A 17 16.12 -24.79 -30.11
N ASP A 18 15.18 -25.49 -30.76
CA ASP A 18 13.84 -24.97 -31.06
C ASP A 18 12.82 -25.48 -30.05
N LEU A 19 13.16 -25.43 -28.76
CA LEU A 19 12.15 -25.51 -27.69
C LEU A 19 11.45 -24.16 -27.62
N GLU A 20 10.56 -23.93 -28.59
CA GLU A 20 9.57 -22.88 -28.54
C GLU A 20 8.73 -23.11 -27.27
N GLN A 21 9.03 -22.31 -26.24
CA GLN A 21 8.31 -22.38 -24.99
C GLN A 21 6.82 -22.11 -25.28
N PRO A 22 5.90 -22.97 -24.82
CA PRO A 22 4.50 -22.80 -25.13
C PRO A 22 4.02 -21.46 -24.57
N SER A 23 3.60 -20.56 -25.48
CA SER A 23 2.98 -19.29 -25.13
C SER A 23 1.83 -19.52 -24.15
N PRO A 24 1.72 -18.73 -23.06
CA PRO A 24 0.71 -18.98 -22.05
C PRO A 24 -0.69 -18.90 -22.66
N PRO A 25 -1.65 -19.71 -22.17
CA PRO A 25 -2.95 -19.87 -22.80
C PRO A 25 -3.68 -18.53 -22.90
N ARG A 26 -4.36 -18.28 -24.04
CA ARG A 26 -5.04 -17.02 -24.39
C ARG A 26 -5.97 -16.45 -23.29
N LYS A 27 -6.50 -17.31 -22.42
CA LYS A 27 -7.32 -16.93 -21.25
C LYS A 27 -6.49 -16.24 -20.15
N LEU A 28 -5.28 -16.72 -19.87
CA LEU A 28 -4.37 -16.15 -18.87
C LEU A 28 -3.95 -14.72 -19.28
N LYS A 29 -3.55 -14.54 -20.54
CA LYS A 29 -3.20 -13.22 -21.11
C LYS A 29 -4.35 -12.21 -21.06
N ARG A 30 -5.61 -12.66 -21.19
CA ARG A 30 -6.79 -11.80 -21.09
C ARG A 30 -7.05 -11.37 -19.64
N HIS A 31 -6.90 -12.28 -18.68
CA HIS A 31 -7.04 -11.98 -17.25
C HIS A 31 -5.97 -11.00 -16.78
N GLU A 32 -4.70 -11.22 -17.13
CA GLU A 32 -3.59 -10.32 -16.81
C GLU A 32 -3.80 -8.91 -17.39
N LYS A 33 -4.27 -8.82 -18.64
CA LYS A 33 -4.64 -7.54 -19.25
C LYS A 33 -5.79 -6.86 -18.51
N ALA A 34 -6.79 -7.63 -18.08
CA ALA A 34 -7.93 -7.09 -17.37
C ALA A 34 -7.52 -6.51 -16.01
N GLU A 35 -6.71 -7.23 -15.25
CA GLU A 35 -6.23 -6.76 -13.95
C GLU A 35 -5.30 -5.56 -14.09
N ARG A 36 -4.42 -5.54 -15.10
CA ARG A 36 -3.57 -4.38 -15.38
C ARG A 36 -4.40 -3.12 -15.67
N ASN A 37 -5.44 -3.25 -16.51
CA ASN A 37 -6.31 -2.13 -16.83
C ASN A 37 -7.11 -1.66 -15.61
N ARG A 38 -7.63 -2.59 -14.82
CA ARG A 38 -8.33 -2.28 -13.56
C ARG A 38 -7.42 -1.49 -12.63
N ARG A 39 -6.18 -1.94 -12.45
CA ARG A 39 -5.16 -1.27 -11.63
C ARG A 39 -4.82 0.12 -12.16
N ALA A 40 -4.63 0.26 -13.48
CA ALA A 40 -4.36 1.56 -14.11
C ALA A 40 -5.50 2.58 -13.85
N ILE A 41 -6.76 2.14 -13.86
CA ILE A 41 -7.90 3.02 -13.54
C ILE A 41 -7.88 3.42 -12.06
N VAL A 42 -7.59 2.48 -11.15
CA VAL A 42 -7.52 2.74 -9.71
C VAL A 42 -6.38 3.72 -9.37
N ASP A 43 -5.19 3.50 -9.93
CA ASP A 43 -4.03 4.38 -9.72
C ASP A 43 -4.29 5.78 -10.28
N ALA A 44 -4.82 5.86 -11.51
CA ALA A 44 -5.23 7.13 -12.10
C ALA A 44 -6.28 7.87 -11.26
N ALA A 45 -7.24 7.16 -10.67
CA ALA A 45 -8.26 7.76 -9.83
C ALA A 45 -7.68 8.34 -8.53
N ALA A 46 -6.74 7.64 -7.91
CA ALA A 46 -6.03 8.13 -6.73
C ALA A 46 -5.28 9.43 -7.05
N GLU A 47 -4.52 9.48 -8.15
CA GLU A 47 -3.78 10.68 -8.55
C GLU A 47 -4.71 11.85 -8.91
N VAL A 48 -5.77 11.60 -9.69
CA VAL A 48 -6.76 12.62 -10.06
C VAL A 48 -7.45 13.20 -8.82
N ILE A 49 -7.77 12.37 -7.82
CA ILE A 49 -8.30 12.86 -6.53
C ILE A 49 -7.23 13.63 -5.77
N GLY A 50 -5.98 13.19 -5.77
CA GLY A 50 -4.86 13.92 -5.18
C GLY A 50 -4.76 15.35 -5.71
N GLU A 51 -4.89 15.53 -7.01
CA GLU A 51 -4.75 16.82 -7.69
C GLU A 51 -6.02 17.67 -7.63
N HIS A 52 -7.19 17.07 -7.84
CA HIS A 52 -8.45 17.80 -8.06
C HIS A 52 -9.47 17.61 -6.93
N GLY A 53 -9.29 16.62 -6.06
CA GLY A 53 -10.25 16.24 -5.02
C GLY A 53 -11.38 15.38 -5.56
N TYR A 54 -12.21 14.86 -4.66
CA TYR A 54 -13.29 13.94 -5.02
C TYR A 54 -14.37 14.59 -5.91
N ALA A 55 -14.69 15.85 -5.65
CA ALA A 55 -15.74 16.57 -6.38
C ALA A 55 -15.43 16.63 -7.88
N ASP A 56 -14.19 17.04 -8.20
CA ASP A 56 -13.73 17.33 -9.56
C ASP A 56 -13.03 16.15 -10.26
N ALA A 57 -12.91 15.00 -9.58
CA ALA A 57 -12.42 13.76 -10.17
C ALA A 57 -13.49 13.12 -11.08
N SER A 58 -13.52 13.48 -12.36
CA SER A 58 -14.48 12.93 -13.33
C SER A 58 -13.98 11.63 -13.96
N ILE A 59 -14.90 10.76 -14.43
CA ILE A 59 -14.54 9.55 -15.19
C ILE A 59 -13.65 9.93 -16.38
N SER A 60 -13.93 11.04 -17.05
CA SER A 60 -13.12 11.53 -18.17
C SER A 60 -11.66 11.77 -17.79
N ARG A 61 -11.41 12.52 -16.70
CA ARG A 61 -10.05 12.79 -16.22
C ARG A 61 -9.33 11.52 -15.81
N ILE A 62 -10.04 10.60 -15.14
CA ILE A 62 -9.49 9.32 -14.70
C ILE A 62 -9.08 8.46 -15.91
N MET A 63 -9.93 8.37 -16.92
CA MET A 63 -9.66 7.55 -18.10
C MET A 63 -8.57 8.14 -18.99
N GLU A 64 -8.53 9.47 -19.11
CA GLU A 64 -7.44 10.21 -19.77
C GLU A 64 -6.10 9.93 -19.07
N ARG A 65 -6.06 10.07 -17.74
CA ARG A 65 -4.89 9.76 -16.90
C ARG A 65 -4.44 8.31 -17.05
N ALA A 66 -5.38 7.37 -17.07
CA ALA A 66 -5.10 5.95 -17.22
C ALA A 66 -4.61 5.57 -18.62
N GLY A 67 -4.70 6.47 -19.62
CA GLY A 67 -4.40 6.18 -21.02
C GLY A 67 -5.33 5.14 -21.63
N LEU A 68 -6.57 5.04 -21.14
CA LEU A 68 -7.56 4.05 -21.55
C LEU A 68 -8.79 4.73 -22.14
N GLY A 69 -9.39 4.12 -23.17
CA GLY A 69 -10.62 4.67 -23.76
C GLY A 69 -11.79 4.64 -22.78
N HIS A 70 -12.63 5.69 -22.79
CA HIS A 70 -13.76 5.87 -21.85
C HIS A 70 -14.65 4.63 -21.67
N GLY A 71 -15.00 3.92 -22.74
CA GLY A 71 -15.84 2.72 -22.67
C GLY A 71 -15.21 1.57 -21.87
N THR A 72 -13.90 1.60 -21.64
CA THR A 72 -13.16 0.63 -20.82
C THR A 72 -13.56 0.73 -19.35
N PHE A 73 -13.97 1.91 -18.85
CA PHE A 73 -14.36 2.12 -17.46
C PHE A 73 -15.47 1.15 -17.03
N TYR A 74 -16.53 1.10 -17.83
CA TYR A 74 -17.74 0.32 -17.54
C TYR A 74 -17.53 -1.19 -17.65
N ALA A 75 -16.37 -1.65 -18.10
CA ALA A 75 -15.99 -3.05 -18.03
C ALA A 75 -15.52 -3.47 -16.62
N TYR A 76 -15.18 -2.51 -15.74
CA TYR A 76 -14.59 -2.76 -14.42
C TYR A 76 -15.36 -2.12 -13.27
N PHE A 77 -16.02 -0.98 -13.51
CA PHE A 77 -16.72 -0.21 -12.49
C PHE A 77 -18.11 0.18 -12.99
N GLU A 78 -19.12 0.01 -12.13
CA GLU A 78 -20.51 0.30 -12.49
C GLU A 78 -20.77 1.81 -12.58
N SER A 79 -20.06 2.59 -11.77
CA SER A 79 -20.18 4.04 -11.70
C SER A 79 -18.93 4.68 -11.10
N ARG A 80 -18.87 6.02 -11.15
CA ARG A 80 -17.84 6.78 -10.41
C ARG A 80 -17.87 6.49 -8.91
N ALA A 81 -19.09 6.42 -8.34
CA ALA A 81 -19.26 6.12 -6.92
C ALA A 81 -18.77 4.71 -6.57
N ASP A 82 -19.02 3.72 -7.44
CA ASP A 82 -18.53 2.35 -7.26
C ASP A 82 -16.99 2.28 -7.23
N LEU A 83 -16.31 3.02 -8.11
CA LEU A 83 -14.86 3.16 -8.07
C LEU A 83 -14.39 3.81 -6.76
N PHE A 84 -15.01 4.91 -6.35
CA PHE A 84 -14.62 5.65 -5.14
C PHE A 84 -14.84 4.85 -3.86
N ASP A 85 -15.92 4.06 -3.80
CA ASP A 85 -16.23 3.16 -2.68
C ASP A 85 -15.16 2.08 -2.48
N LYS A 86 -14.40 1.74 -3.53
CA LYS A 86 -13.33 0.73 -3.51
C LYS A 86 -11.94 1.33 -3.38
N LEU A 87 -11.77 2.62 -3.71
CA LEU A 87 -10.47 3.22 -3.95
C LEU A 87 -9.60 3.29 -2.70
N LEU A 88 -10.09 3.90 -1.62
CA LEU A 88 -9.32 4.10 -0.40
C LEU A 88 -8.98 2.78 0.31
N PRO A 89 -9.88 1.78 0.43
CA PRO A 89 -9.52 0.45 0.92
C PRO A 89 -8.40 -0.20 0.10
N LEU A 90 -8.49 -0.16 -1.23
CA LEU A 90 -7.48 -0.76 -2.12
C LEU A 90 -6.11 -0.09 -1.95
N LYS A 91 -6.05 1.24 -2.07
CA LYS A 91 -4.80 1.99 -1.93
C LYS A 91 -4.24 1.91 -0.52
N GLY A 92 -5.11 1.92 0.50
CA GLY A 92 -4.74 1.75 1.89
C GLY A 92 -4.05 0.41 2.19
N LEU A 93 -4.51 -0.68 1.57
CA LEU A 93 -3.87 -1.99 1.72
C LEU A 93 -2.44 -2.02 1.14
N GLU A 94 -2.19 -1.30 0.04
CA GLU A 94 -0.84 -1.17 -0.52
C GLU A 94 0.13 -0.52 0.47
N VAL A 95 -0.32 0.53 1.18
CA VAL A 95 0.47 1.17 2.25
C VAL A 95 0.84 0.17 3.32
N LEU A 96 -0.16 -0.59 3.79
CA LEU A 96 0.02 -1.57 4.85
C LEU A 96 0.93 -2.73 4.44
N ASP A 97 0.92 -3.11 3.16
CA ASP A 97 1.79 -4.14 2.62
C ASP A 97 3.24 -3.66 2.46
N LEU A 98 3.45 -2.41 2.04
CA LEU A 98 4.78 -1.78 2.02
C LEU A 98 5.36 -1.65 3.43
N MET A 99 4.54 -1.22 4.39
CA MET A 99 4.95 -1.10 5.79
C MET A 99 5.34 -2.45 6.39
N ARG A 100 4.65 -3.54 6.05
CA ARG A 100 4.94 -4.90 6.54
C ARG A 100 6.41 -5.28 6.29
N ASP A 101 6.91 -5.00 5.10
CA ASP A 101 8.26 -5.38 4.72
C ASP A 101 9.31 -4.51 5.45
N GLN A 102 8.96 -3.26 5.77
CA GLN A 102 9.83 -2.33 6.50
C GLN A 102 9.93 -2.64 8.01
N VAL A 103 8.88 -3.23 8.59
CA VAL A 103 8.87 -3.64 10.00
C VAL A 103 9.35 -5.07 10.22
N ALA A 104 9.68 -5.79 9.16
CA ALA A 104 10.28 -7.11 9.27
C ALA A 104 11.59 -7.06 10.07
N GLY A 105 11.79 -8.04 10.96
CA GLY A 105 12.98 -8.09 11.83
C GLY A 105 13.06 -6.97 12.89
N SER A 106 11.94 -6.37 13.26
CA SER A 106 11.87 -5.47 14.42
C SER A 106 12.19 -6.24 15.70
N ARG A 107 12.98 -5.62 16.59
CA ARG A 107 13.47 -6.26 17.82
C ARG A 107 12.42 -6.37 18.92
N ASP A 108 11.59 -5.34 19.05
CA ASP A 108 10.54 -5.18 20.04
C ASP A 108 9.42 -4.28 19.47
N ILE A 109 8.36 -4.05 20.25
CA ILE A 109 7.25 -3.18 19.87
C ILE A 109 7.69 -1.74 19.57
N ILE A 110 8.67 -1.20 20.29
CA ILE A 110 9.14 0.17 20.09
C ILE A 110 9.83 0.30 18.72
N ASP A 111 10.71 -0.63 18.39
CA ASP A 111 11.38 -0.70 17.10
C ASP A 111 10.37 -0.90 15.97
N LEU A 112 9.36 -1.76 16.17
CA LEU A 112 8.26 -1.98 15.23
C LEU A 112 7.47 -0.69 14.96
N GLU A 113 7.07 0.01 16.02
CA GLU A 113 6.28 1.23 15.92
C GLU A 113 7.06 2.36 15.26
N VAL A 114 8.34 2.53 15.61
CA VAL A 114 9.19 3.58 15.03
C VAL A 114 9.49 3.30 13.55
N ARG A 115 9.83 2.06 13.18
CA ARG A 115 10.01 1.68 11.77
C ARG A 115 8.71 1.83 10.98
N GLY A 116 7.58 1.45 11.58
CA GLY A 116 6.26 1.61 10.99
C GLY A 116 5.92 3.07 10.73
N PHE A 117 6.15 3.96 11.71
CA PHE A 117 5.90 5.38 11.52
C PHE A 117 6.81 5.99 10.45
N ALA A 118 8.11 5.69 10.46
CA ALA A 118 9.01 6.16 9.41
C ALA A 118 8.62 5.65 8.01
N ALA A 119 8.18 4.40 7.90
CA ALA A 119 7.68 3.83 6.64
C ALA A 119 6.40 4.53 6.15
N PHE A 120 5.47 4.82 7.07
CA PHE A 120 4.28 5.60 6.77
C PHE A 120 4.64 7.00 6.25
N LEU A 121 5.52 7.72 6.94
CA LEU A 121 5.95 9.07 6.55
C LEU A 121 6.60 9.10 5.16
N ARG A 122 7.47 8.13 4.85
CA ARG A 122 8.04 8.00 3.50
C ARG A 122 6.96 7.73 2.46
N PHE A 123 6.03 6.82 2.74
CA PHE A 123 4.95 6.51 1.82
C PHE A 123 4.13 7.75 1.47
N VAL A 124 3.69 8.52 2.47
CA VAL A 124 2.86 9.71 2.22
C VAL A 124 3.65 10.86 1.58
N ALA A 125 4.97 10.91 1.76
CA ALA A 125 5.86 11.82 1.03
C ALA A 125 5.94 11.46 -0.46
N ASP A 126 6.08 10.18 -0.78
CA ASP A 126 6.16 9.66 -2.16
C ASP A 126 4.78 9.66 -2.86
N HIS A 127 3.69 9.71 -2.09
CA HIS A 127 2.31 9.62 -2.58
C HIS A 127 1.44 10.76 -2.03
N PRO A 128 1.64 12.03 -2.45
CA PRO A 128 0.87 13.17 -1.94
C PRO A 128 -0.65 13.04 -2.15
N TRP A 129 -1.07 12.26 -3.16
CA TRP A 129 -2.48 11.97 -3.40
C TRP A 129 -3.16 11.26 -2.22
N PHE A 130 -2.42 10.52 -1.40
CA PHE A 130 -2.97 9.76 -0.28
C PHE A 130 -3.54 10.69 0.79
N PHE A 131 -2.89 11.84 1.03
CA PHE A 131 -3.38 12.84 1.97
C PHE A 131 -4.81 13.27 1.62
N ARG A 132 -5.02 13.73 0.39
CA ARG A 132 -6.33 14.21 -0.04
C ARG A 132 -7.36 13.08 -0.13
N LEU A 133 -6.94 11.90 -0.59
CA LEU A 133 -7.78 10.70 -0.65
C LEU A 133 -8.33 10.33 0.74
N LEU A 134 -7.49 10.34 1.77
CA LEU A 134 -7.89 10.01 3.14
C LEU A 134 -8.80 11.10 3.75
N HIS A 135 -8.39 12.36 3.66
CA HIS A 135 -9.03 13.47 4.39
C HIS A 135 -10.34 13.96 3.77
N GLU A 136 -10.49 13.86 2.44
CA GLU A 136 -11.80 14.13 1.80
C GLU A 136 -12.70 12.89 1.78
N GLY A 137 -12.11 11.69 1.94
CA GLY A 137 -12.80 10.41 1.80
C GLY A 137 -13.91 10.18 2.82
N GLU A 138 -13.78 10.69 4.04
CA GLU A 138 -14.83 10.57 5.07
C GLU A 138 -16.17 11.16 4.62
N ILE A 139 -16.13 12.30 3.94
CA ILE A 139 -17.33 12.99 3.43
C ILE A 139 -17.72 12.46 2.06
N ALA A 140 -16.74 12.29 1.16
CA ALA A 140 -17.01 11.99 -0.23
C ALA A 140 -17.31 10.51 -0.51
N ALA A 141 -16.76 9.60 0.29
CA ALA A 141 -16.89 8.14 0.16
C ALA A 141 -16.91 7.46 1.55
N PRO A 142 -17.93 7.72 2.39
CA PRO A 142 -17.95 7.31 3.80
C PRO A 142 -17.85 5.79 4.00
N ARG A 143 -18.36 5.00 3.05
CA ARG A 143 -18.23 3.53 3.07
C ARG A 143 -16.77 3.10 2.89
N ALA A 144 -16.10 3.64 1.88
CA ALA A 144 -14.68 3.39 1.62
C ALA A 144 -13.81 3.78 2.82
N TYR A 145 -14.09 4.95 3.39
CA TYR A 145 -13.36 5.45 4.56
C TYR A 145 -13.51 4.52 5.78
N ARG A 146 -14.74 4.09 6.08
CA ARG A 146 -14.99 3.15 7.19
C ARG A 146 -14.28 1.82 6.99
N GLU A 147 -14.40 1.24 5.80
CA GLU A 147 -13.74 -0.03 5.47
C GLU A 147 -12.20 0.09 5.57
N HIS A 148 -11.65 1.22 5.11
CA HIS A 148 -10.23 1.51 5.26
C HIS A 148 -9.78 1.58 6.72
N LEU A 149 -10.51 2.31 7.58
CA LEU A 149 -10.22 2.40 9.01
C LEU A 149 -10.33 1.02 9.68
N ASP A 150 -11.36 0.24 9.38
CA ASP A 150 -11.54 -1.11 9.93
C ASP A 150 -10.36 -2.02 9.56
N ASN A 151 -9.89 -1.94 8.31
CA ASN A 151 -8.73 -2.69 7.83
C ASN A 151 -7.43 -2.29 8.56
N ILE A 152 -7.19 -0.98 8.74
CA ILE A 152 -5.99 -0.51 9.47
C ILE A 152 -6.07 -0.94 10.94
N LEU A 153 -7.20 -0.67 11.60
CA LEU A 153 -7.40 -1.00 13.02
C LEU A 153 -7.21 -2.49 13.28
N ALA A 154 -7.76 -3.34 12.42
CA ALA A 154 -7.59 -4.79 12.53
C ALA A 154 -6.12 -5.21 12.43
N ARG A 155 -5.33 -4.60 11.51
CA ARG A 155 -3.89 -4.91 11.37
C ARG A 155 -3.08 -4.43 12.58
N PHE A 156 -3.31 -3.20 13.05
CA PHE A 156 -2.64 -2.66 14.24
C PHE A 156 -2.96 -3.47 15.50
N THR A 157 -4.24 -3.72 15.76
CA THR A 157 -4.69 -4.50 16.93
C THR A 157 -4.05 -5.89 16.92
N ARG A 158 -3.97 -6.55 15.76
CA ARG A 158 -3.30 -7.85 15.63
C ARG A 158 -1.79 -7.76 15.88
N ALA A 159 -1.13 -6.68 15.47
CA ALA A 159 0.29 -6.48 15.74
C ALA A 159 0.55 -6.25 17.23
N LEU A 160 -0.24 -5.39 17.87
CA LEU A 160 -0.20 -5.14 19.31
C LEU A 160 -0.47 -6.40 20.11
N LYS A 161 -1.46 -7.22 19.71
CA LYS A 161 -1.74 -8.51 20.35
C LYS A 161 -0.53 -9.45 20.33
N ARG A 162 0.17 -9.54 19.19
CA ARG A 162 1.39 -10.36 19.12
C ARG A 162 2.49 -9.85 20.06
N SER A 163 2.64 -8.54 20.23
CA SER A 163 3.61 -7.97 21.17
C SER A 163 3.18 -8.15 22.63
N TRP A 164 1.89 -8.02 22.92
CA TRP A 164 1.32 -8.31 24.23
C TRP A 164 1.52 -9.78 24.63
N ASP A 165 1.29 -10.72 23.71
CA ASP A 165 1.55 -12.16 23.92
C ASP A 165 3.03 -12.48 24.22
N ARG A 166 3.96 -11.60 23.82
CA ARG A 166 5.40 -11.70 24.12
C ARG A 166 5.81 -10.97 25.41
N GLY A 167 4.86 -10.35 26.12
CA GLY A 167 5.14 -9.58 27.34
C GLY A 167 5.77 -8.21 27.10
N GLU A 168 5.75 -7.69 25.86
CA GLU A 168 6.34 -6.38 25.52
C GLU A 168 5.48 -5.18 25.96
N LEU A 169 4.25 -5.45 26.41
CA LEU A 169 3.26 -4.43 26.81
C LEU A 169 2.75 -4.72 28.24
N PRO A 170 3.63 -4.75 29.26
CA PRO A 170 3.30 -5.26 30.60
C PRO A 170 2.30 -4.38 31.37
N ALA A 171 2.13 -3.12 30.98
CA ALA A 171 1.22 -2.17 31.62
C ALA A 171 -0.20 -2.17 31.02
N TYR A 172 -0.44 -2.95 29.96
CA TYR A 172 -1.71 -2.95 29.23
C TYR A 172 -2.44 -4.28 29.38
N GLU A 173 -3.77 -4.21 29.47
CA GLU A 173 -4.65 -5.36 29.33
C GLU A 173 -4.98 -5.64 27.86
N GLU A 174 -5.33 -6.89 27.53
CA GLU A 174 -5.73 -7.27 26.17
C GLU A 174 -6.90 -6.42 25.64
N ALA A 175 -7.85 -6.06 26.51
CA ALA A 175 -9.00 -5.23 26.16
C ALA A 175 -8.63 -3.81 25.70
N GLU A 176 -7.46 -3.31 26.10
CA GLU A 176 -7.00 -1.96 25.78
C GLU A 176 -6.31 -1.86 24.42
N LEU A 177 -5.92 -2.97 23.81
CA LEU A 177 -5.11 -2.99 22.59
C LEU A 177 -5.79 -2.29 21.40
N LYS A 178 -7.13 -2.35 21.33
CA LYS A 178 -7.89 -1.62 20.30
C LYS A 178 -7.82 -0.10 20.53
N THR A 179 -7.95 0.35 21.78
CA THR A 179 -7.81 1.77 22.13
C THR A 179 -6.39 2.26 21.86
N LEU A 180 -5.39 1.46 22.23
CA LEU A 180 -3.99 1.74 21.93
C LEU A 180 -3.74 1.88 20.43
N ALA A 181 -4.35 1.01 19.60
CA ALA A 181 -4.28 1.14 18.14
C ALA A 181 -4.82 2.50 17.65
N TYR A 182 -5.98 2.94 18.15
CA TYR A 182 -6.52 4.28 17.80
C TYR A 182 -5.56 5.40 18.16
N VAL A 183 -4.98 5.37 19.37
CA VAL A 183 -4.04 6.40 19.83
C VAL A 183 -2.81 6.47 18.91
N LEU A 184 -2.23 5.31 18.57
CA LEU A 184 -1.05 5.24 17.72
C LEU A 184 -1.34 5.68 16.28
N ILE A 185 -2.47 5.26 15.71
CA ILE A 185 -2.89 5.68 14.36
C ILE A 185 -3.14 7.19 14.32
N ALA A 186 -3.89 7.71 15.29
CA ALA A 186 -4.22 9.13 15.37
C ALA A 186 -2.96 10.00 15.55
N ALA A 187 -2.01 9.59 16.40
CA ALA A 187 -0.76 10.32 16.57
C ALA A 187 0.01 10.44 15.25
N ARG A 188 0.13 9.35 14.49
CA ARG A 188 0.88 9.34 13.21
C ARG A 188 0.22 10.20 12.15
N ASP A 189 -1.09 10.03 11.97
CA ASP A 189 -1.87 10.81 11.00
C ASP A 189 -1.86 12.30 11.37
N TYR A 190 -2.16 12.64 12.62
CA TYR A 190 -2.26 14.03 13.06
C TYR A 190 -0.93 14.78 12.94
N VAL A 191 0.19 14.14 13.31
CA VAL A 191 1.54 14.70 13.16
C VAL A 191 1.90 14.90 11.70
N TYR A 192 1.57 13.96 10.82
CA TYR A 192 1.77 14.15 9.39
C TYR A 192 0.96 15.34 8.86
N SER A 193 -0.36 15.30 9.07
CA SER A 193 -1.31 16.22 8.46
C SER A 193 -1.16 17.67 8.93
N ASN A 194 -0.84 17.88 10.21
CA ASN A 194 -0.85 19.21 10.83
C ASN A 194 0.54 19.79 11.10
N TYR A 195 1.60 18.99 10.98
CA TYR A 195 2.95 19.47 11.17
C TYR A 195 3.81 19.20 9.94
N ILE A 196 4.04 17.93 9.57
CA ILE A 196 5.00 17.58 8.51
C ILE A 196 4.54 18.10 7.14
N ASN A 197 3.27 17.88 6.77
CA ASN A 197 2.70 18.31 5.49
C ASN A 197 2.59 19.84 5.35
N ARG A 198 2.80 20.58 6.45
CA ARG A 198 2.73 22.04 6.51
C ARG A 198 4.11 22.68 6.78
N SER A 199 5.16 21.88 6.87
CA SER A 199 6.52 22.33 7.17
C SER A 199 7.20 22.88 5.91
N ASP A 200 7.98 23.95 6.07
CA ASP A 200 8.88 24.46 5.01
C ASP A 200 10.05 23.48 4.74
N ASP A 201 10.38 22.64 5.73
CA ASP A 201 11.34 21.53 5.60
C ASP A 201 10.68 20.22 6.08
N PRO A 202 9.97 19.50 5.19
CA PRO A 202 9.31 18.26 5.55
C PRO A 202 10.27 17.16 5.99
N GLU A 203 11.48 17.11 5.43
CA GLU A 203 12.46 16.08 5.78
C GLU A 203 12.99 16.25 7.21
N ALA A 204 13.31 17.49 7.60
CA ALA A 204 13.70 17.79 8.98
C ALA A 204 12.55 17.49 9.95
N ALA A 205 11.33 17.91 9.62
CA ALA A 205 10.14 17.65 10.43
C ALA A 205 9.87 16.15 10.60
N MET A 206 10.07 15.33 9.55
CA MET A 206 9.95 13.87 9.66
C MET A 206 10.99 13.27 10.62
N ARG A 207 12.25 13.69 10.53
CA ARG A 207 13.31 13.20 11.44
C ARG A 207 12.99 13.55 12.90
N GLU A 208 12.57 14.79 13.14
CA GLU A 208 12.17 15.26 14.46
C GLU A 208 10.95 14.49 14.99
N ALA A 209 9.91 14.31 14.17
CA ALA A 209 8.69 13.60 14.53
C ALA A 209 8.96 12.14 14.92
N VAL A 210 9.78 11.43 14.13
CA VAL A 210 10.12 10.03 14.40
C VAL A 210 10.89 9.90 15.71
N GLU A 211 11.85 10.79 15.97
CA GLU A 211 12.62 10.78 17.22
C GLU A 211 11.76 11.14 18.43
N THR A 212 10.86 12.12 18.27
CA THR A 212 9.90 12.51 19.32
C THR A 212 8.93 11.38 19.64
N TYR A 213 8.43 10.69 18.61
CA TYR A 213 7.56 9.53 18.77
C TYR A 213 8.29 8.39 19.50
N ARG A 214 9.55 8.10 19.14
CA ARG A 214 10.38 7.13 19.87
C ARG A 214 10.49 7.49 21.36
N LYS A 215 10.81 8.75 21.68
CA LYS A 215 10.90 9.22 23.07
C LYS A 215 9.58 9.07 23.81
N LEU A 216 8.46 9.42 23.17
CA LEU A 216 7.12 9.25 23.76
C LEU A 216 6.83 7.78 24.08
N LEU A 217 7.13 6.86 23.17
CA LEU A 217 6.89 5.43 23.40
C LEU A 217 7.80 4.81 24.47
N THR A 218 9.02 5.34 24.64
CA THR A 218 10.02 4.79 25.58
C THR A 218 9.98 5.41 26.96
N CYS A 219 9.71 6.72 27.04
CA CYS A 219 9.81 7.51 28.27
C CYS A 219 8.46 8.09 28.72
N GLY A 220 7.39 7.91 27.93
CA GLY A 220 6.13 8.60 28.14
C GLY A 220 6.28 10.13 28.07
N LEU A 221 5.34 10.85 28.69
CA LEU A 221 5.36 12.32 28.74
C LEU A 221 6.44 12.89 29.68
N CYS A 222 6.89 12.10 30.66
CA CYS A 222 7.86 12.56 31.66
C CYS A 222 9.30 12.62 31.11
N GLY A 223 9.60 11.95 30.00
CA GLY A 223 10.92 11.98 29.36
C GLY A 223 12.01 11.18 30.09
N THR A 224 11.66 10.46 31.16
CA THR A 224 12.57 9.56 31.88
C THR A 224 12.34 8.11 31.46
N ALA A 225 13.42 7.36 31.18
CA ALA A 225 13.31 5.93 30.95
C ALA A 225 12.79 5.26 32.24
N GLN A 226 11.72 4.49 32.15
CA GLN A 226 11.22 3.75 33.31
C GLN A 226 12.26 2.72 33.73
N THR A 227 12.82 2.88 34.93
CA THR A 227 13.64 1.84 35.55
C THR A 227 12.72 0.65 35.84
N PRO A 228 13.01 -0.57 35.36
CA PRO A 228 12.20 -1.72 35.71
C PRO A 228 12.24 -1.93 37.23
N ALA A 229 11.07 -2.09 37.82
CA ALA A 229 10.89 -2.40 39.24
C ALA A 229 11.32 -3.84 39.57
#